data_AF-A0A9P0H2M0-F1
#
_entry.id   AF-A0A9P0H2M0-F1
#
_cell.length_a   1.000
_cell.length_b   1.000
_cell.length_c   1.000
_cell.angle_alpha   90.00
_cell.angle_beta   90.00
_cell.angle_gamma   90.00
#
_symmetry.space_group_name_H-M   'P 1'
#
loop_
_entity.id
_entity.type
_entity.pdbx_description
1 polymer ?
#
loop_
_entity_poly.entity_id
_entity_poly.type
_entity_poly.pdbx_seq_one_letter_code
_entity_poly.pdbx_strand_id
1 'polypeptide(L)'
;MDCQTSDFYKTCVLPERFANPDLLNGYGCQYPRRHPFYITTNMEYGFNRPSVHTVPQCYYPKRNAFTKSLPGITKNYKLNM
;
A
#
# COMPACT_ATOMS: atom_id res chain seq x y z
N MET A 1 7.74 -5.73 -20.20
CA MET A 1 6.83 -6.88 -20.02
C MET A 1 6.25 -6.72 -18.65
N ASP A 2 4.98 -6.36 -18.59
CA ASP A 2 4.29 -6.05 -17.33
C ASP A 2 3.99 -7.38 -16.65
N CYS A 3 4.73 -7.69 -15.58
CA CYS A 3 4.68 -8.99 -14.93
C CYS A 3 3.70 -8.93 -13.76
N GLN A 4 2.54 -9.55 -13.91
CA GLN A 4 1.52 -9.57 -12.87
C GLN A 4 1.84 -10.63 -11.82
N THR A 5 1.48 -10.36 -10.57
CA THR A 5 1.66 -11.35 -9.49
C THR A 5 0.87 -12.63 -9.73
N SER A 6 -0.28 -12.54 -10.41
CA SER A 6 -1.11 -13.68 -10.80
C SER A 6 -0.43 -14.62 -11.79
N ASP A 7 0.55 -14.13 -12.55
CA ASP A 7 1.26 -14.95 -13.55
C ASP A 7 2.22 -15.95 -12.88
N PHE A 8 2.70 -15.63 -11.67
CA PHE A 8 3.64 -16.45 -10.91
C PHE A 8 3.01 -17.18 -9.73
N TYR A 9 1.96 -16.61 -9.14
CA TYR A 9 1.35 -17.11 -7.91
C TYR A 9 -0.16 -17.15 -8.00
N LYS A 10 -0.77 -18.05 -7.23
CA LYS A 10 -2.21 -18.05 -7.02
C LYS A 10 -2.58 -16.89 -6.10
N THR A 11 -3.27 -15.88 -6.64
CA THR A 11 -3.68 -14.69 -5.90
C THR A 11 -5.18 -14.67 -5.61
N CYS A 12 -5.58 -13.97 -4.54
CA CYS A 12 -6.97 -13.56 -4.33
C CYS A 12 -7.31 -12.34 -5.24
N VAL A 13 -8.51 -11.75 -5.08
CA VAL A 13 -8.83 -10.44 -5.68
C VAL A 13 -7.94 -9.38 -5.04
N LEU A 14 -6.78 -9.16 -5.64
CA LEU A 14 -5.75 -8.26 -5.15
C LEU A 14 -6.02 -6.84 -5.67
N PRO A 15 -5.85 -5.79 -4.86
CA PRO A 15 -5.82 -4.43 -5.37
C PRO A 15 -4.77 -4.28 -6.47
N GLU A 16 -5.08 -3.47 -7.48
CA GLU A 16 -4.23 -3.25 -8.67
C GLU A 16 -2.77 -2.92 -8.31
N ARG A 17 -2.56 -2.11 -7.28
CA ARG A 17 -1.22 -1.75 -6.80
C ARG A 17 -0.40 -2.97 -6.36
N PHE A 18 -1.01 -3.97 -5.74
CA PHE A 18 -0.32 -5.19 -5.34
C PHE A 18 -0.27 -6.24 -6.45
N ALA A 19 -1.23 -6.19 -7.40
CA ALA A 19 -1.21 -7.02 -8.59
C ALA A 19 -0.02 -6.67 -9.50
N ASN A 20 0.28 -5.37 -9.61
CA ASN A 20 1.33 -4.81 -10.46
C ASN A 20 2.37 -4.06 -9.59
N PRO A 21 3.43 -4.72 -9.12
CA PRO A 21 4.44 -4.07 -8.28
C PRO A 21 5.18 -2.94 -8.99
N ASP A 22 5.20 -2.94 -10.33
CA ASP A 22 5.78 -1.87 -11.15
C ASP A 22 5.04 -0.52 -11.02
N LEU A 23 3.79 -0.52 -10.55
CA LEU A 23 3.04 0.70 -10.26
C LEU A 23 3.53 1.42 -9.00
N LEU A 24 4.32 0.76 -8.14
CA LEU A 24 4.86 1.41 -6.96
C LEU A 24 6.13 2.22 -7.31
N ASN A 25 6.04 3.52 -7.05
CA ASN A 25 7.10 4.49 -7.31
C ASN A 25 7.58 5.17 -6.02
N GLY A 26 8.75 5.80 -6.08
CA GLY A 26 9.36 6.54 -4.98
C GLY A 26 10.46 5.79 -4.23
N TYR A 27 10.95 4.66 -4.76
CA TYR A 27 12.05 3.91 -4.16
C TYR A 27 13.41 4.44 -4.60
N GLY A 28 14.40 4.37 -3.71
CA GLY A 28 15.76 4.87 -3.97
C GLY A 28 16.39 4.32 -5.25
N CYS A 29 16.08 3.07 -5.62
CA CYS A 29 16.59 2.41 -6.83
C CYS A 29 16.06 3.02 -8.15
N GLN A 30 15.01 3.82 -8.10
CA GLN A 30 14.41 4.50 -9.27
C GLN A 30 15.04 5.85 -9.55
N TYR A 31 15.79 6.41 -8.59
CA TYR A 31 16.46 7.70 -8.71
C TYR A 31 17.92 7.53 -9.14
N PRO A 32 18.54 8.56 -9.75
CA PRO A 32 19.96 8.54 -10.06
C PRO A 32 20.80 8.21 -8.83
N ARG A 33 21.81 7.35 -9.01
CA ARG A 33 22.68 6.94 -7.91
C ARG A 33 23.40 8.16 -7.34
N ARG A 34 23.26 8.36 -6.03
CA ARG A 34 24.05 9.33 -5.27
C ARG A 34 25.52 8.91 -5.30
N HIS A 35 26.40 9.90 -5.18
CA HIS A 35 27.83 9.64 -5.14
C HIS A 35 28.16 8.67 -3.99
N PRO A 36 28.92 7.58 -4.23
CA PRO A 36 29.12 6.51 -3.25
C PRO A 36 29.65 6.97 -1.89
N PHE A 37 30.45 8.03 -1.85
CA PHE A 37 31.00 8.59 -0.60
C PHE A 37 29.98 9.31 0.28
N TYR A 38 28.79 9.63 -0.23
CA TYR A 38 27.73 10.32 0.53
C TYR A 38 26.53 9.41 0.81
N ILE A 39 26.71 8.09 0.76
CA ILE A 39 25.69 7.11 1.13
C ILE A 39 25.78 6.84 2.63
N THR A 40 24.66 6.93 3.33
CA THR A 40 24.56 6.54 4.75
C THR A 40 23.76 5.26 4.90
N THR A 41 23.93 4.55 6.01
CA THR A 41 23.19 3.30 6.32
C THR A 41 21.68 3.50 6.32
N ASN A 42 21.19 4.67 6.77
CA ASN A 42 19.77 4.99 6.73
C ASN A 42 19.19 5.05 5.31
N MET A 43 20.01 5.25 4.28
CA MET A 43 19.56 5.25 2.88
C MET A 43 19.22 3.85 2.35
N GLU A 44 19.60 2.78 3.06
CA GLU A 44 19.22 1.41 2.71
C GLU A 44 17.71 1.19 2.86
N TYR A 45 17.11 1.79 3.89
CA TYR A 45 15.66 1.74 4.09
C TYR A 45 14.93 2.48 2.97
N GLY A 46 13.97 1.80 2.33
CA GLY A 46 13.24 2.35 1.20
C GLY A 46 14.04 2.45 -0.11
N PHE A 47 15.25 1.89 -0.16
CA PHE A 47 16.03 1.87 -1.39
C PHE A 47 15.44 0.92 -2.44
N ASN A 48 15.13 -0.31 -2.04
CA ASN A 48 14.68 -1.35 -2.96
C ASN A 48 13.16 -1.32 -3.14
N ARG A 49 12.73 -1.37 -4.41
CA ARG A 49 11.31 -1.55 -4.75
C ARG A 49 10.83 -2.98 -4.45
N PRO A 50 9.55 -3.16 -4.09
CA PRO A 50 8.96 -4.48 -3.98
C PRO A 50 8.84 -5.14 -5.36
N SER A 51 8.90 -6.47 -5.35
CA SER A 51 8.76 -7.36 -6.51
C SER A 51 7.53 -8.27 -6.33
N VAL A 52 7.16 -9.01 -7.37
CA VAL A 52 6.10 -10.01 -7.35
C VAL A 52 6.27 -11.06 -6.24
N HIS A 53 7.51 -11.27 -5.80
CA HIS A 53 7.86 -12.22 -4.73
C HIS A 53 7.75 -11.63 -3.31
N THR A 54 7.69 -10.31 -3.17
CA THR A 54 7.65 -9.64 -1.86
C THR A 54 6.28 -9.08 -1.50
N VAL A 55 5.43 -8.86 -2.50
CA VAL A 55 4.05 -8.39 -2.30
C VAL A 55 3.13 -9.52 -1.79
N PRO A 56 2.07 -9.20 -1.03
CA PRO A 56 1.18 -10.22 -0.48
C PRO A 56 0.32 -10.87 -1.59
N GLN A 57 0.07 -12.18 -1.49
CA GLN A 57 -0.79 -12.91 -2.43
C GLN A 57 -2.30 -12.70 -2.20
N CYS A 58 -2.68 -12.30 -0.99
CA CYS A 58 -4.05 -11.97 -0.61
C CYS A 58 -4.04 -10.77 0.35
N TYR A 59 -4.99 -9.85 0.18
CA TYR A 59 -5.12 -8.64 0.99
C TYR A 59 -6.59 -8.40 1.35
N TYR A 60 -6.88 -8.30 2.65
CA TYR A 60 -8.24 -8.16 3.18
C TYR A 60 -8.41 -6.79 3.86
N PRO A 61 -8.74 -5.72 3.11
CA PRO A 61 -8.91 -4.40 3.68
C PRO A 61 -10.15 -4.34 4.58
N LYS A 62 -10.04 -3.66 5.72
CA LYS A 62 -11.22 -3.29 6.51
C LYS A 62 -11.94 -2.13 5.83
N ARG A 63 -13.22 -2.35 5.48
CA ARG A 63 -14.07 -1.32 4.88
C ARG A 63 -14.81 -0.52 5.96
N ASN A 64 -14.36 0.70 6.21
CA ASN A 64 -14.96 1.59 7.23
C ASN A 64 -16.02 2.54 6.65
N ALA A 65 -16.63 2.21 5.50
CA ALA A 65 -17.58 3.10 4.82
C ALA A 65 -18.80 3.44 5.68
N PHE A 66 -19.33 2.44 6.39
CA PHE A 66 -20.46 2.62 7.31
C PHE A 66 -20.09 3.48 8.52
N THR A 67 -18.98 3.18 9.20
CA THR A 67 -18.55 3.96 10.37
C THR A 67 -18.27 5.42 10.01
N LYS A 68 -17.75 5.69 8.80
CA LYS A 68 -17.55 7.06 8.30
C LYS A 68 -18.85 7.81 8.04
N SER A 69 -19.94 7.11 7.71
CA SER A 69 -21.25 7.75 7.48
C SER A 69 -22.01 8.01 8.78
N LEU A 70 -21.62 7.38 9.89
CA LEU A 70 -22.24 7.64 11.17
C LEU A 70 -21.85 9.05 11.64
N PRO A 71 -22.84 9.87 12.06
CA PRO A 71 -22.51 11.07 12.81
C PRO A 71 -21.82 10.64 14.11
N GLY A 72 -20.86 11.45 14.58
CA GLY A 72 -20.16 11.19 15.84
C GLY A 72 -21.08 11.34 17.04
N ILE A 73 -20.77 12.27 17.94
CA ILE A 73 -21.58 12.46 19.15
C ILE A 73 -22.93 13.09 18.78
N THR A 74 -24.01 12.34 18.92
CA THR A 74 -25.39 12.83 18.75
C THR A 74 -25.94 13.36 20.07
N LYS A 75 -26.64 14.50 20.05
CA LYS A 75 -27.30 15.07 21.23
C LYS A 75 -28.78 14.67 21.26
N ASN A 76 -29.35 14.51 22.46
CA ASN A 76 -30.77 14.24 22.66
C ASN A 76 -31.52 15.57 22.90
N TYR A 77 -32.43 15.95 21.99
CA TYR A 77 -33.21 17.18 22.08
C TYR A 77 -34.70 16.95 22.39
N LYS A 78 -35.10 15.71 22.70
CA LYS A 78 -36.48 15.38 23.00
C LYS A 78 -36.81 15.67 24.47
N LEU A 79 -37.98 16.24 24.72
CA LEU A 79 -38.55 16.42 26.06
C LEU A 79 -39.26 15.14 26.49
N ASN A 80 -39.18 14.79 27.78
CA ASN A 80 -40.07 13.79 28.36
C ASN A 80 -41.46 14.42 28.53
N MET A 81 -42.49 13.75 28.01
CA MET A 81 -43.88 14.01 28.41
C MET A 81 -44.15 13.40 29.78
#